data_AF-A0A6P0U0Q4-F1
#
_entry.id   AF-A0A6P0U0Q4-F1
#
_cell.length_a   1.000
_cell.length_b   1.000
_cell.length_c   1.000
_cell.angle_alpha   90.00
_cell.angle_beta   90.00
_cell.angle_gamma   90.00
#
_symmetry.space_group_name_H-M   'P 1'
#
loop_
_entity.id
_entity.type
_entity.pdbx_description
1 polymer ?
#
loop_
_entity_poly.entity_id
_entity_poly.type
_entity_poly.pdbx_seq_one_letter_code
_entity_poly.pdbx_strand_id
1 'polypeptide(L)'
;MTGTQVNKGYVLVLPKLKRDSDVRASDTPGKWDAQQKKAFQDVASSLDYKAPGAVKSVSSVPTMWARPLSMEMALHNPYYPIRAEMVQQWQGMLAALALAEVRRFPITAQFLDLGLEKDKNPFARSLYELLPDPVKALYALDGKNPWQDVYIFLWNEKPVGLSTPSTIVAPSEEGKWDGLPWWNKVTGQLESPQRHLNVSEKALLWRWLENLQGILHNYRGEAEAIDSISGLLDEFQKSLGSGPDQRLNLSNNPQFFGVAINRGVLEGINRPVKAEAQSSWVRLVPSQGKAQAKPLLIIDQDISPAWGKPPQDIWIHEEQTLASLQIQDLRNGMLDG
;
A
#
# COMPACT_ATOMS: atom_id res chain seq x y z
N MET A 1 55.47 5.07 -35.37
CA MET A 1 53.99 5.09 -35.36
C MET A 1 53.54 3.84 -34.64
N THR A 2 53.30 3.99 -33.33
CA THR A 2 52.97 2.92 -32.40
C THR A 2 51.45 2.77 -32.34
N GLY A 3 50.95 1.60 -32.76
CA GLY A 3 49.54 1.25 -32.65
C GLY A 3 49.19 0.85 -31.23
N THR A 4 48.31 1.61 -30.59
CA THR A 4 47.76 1.33 -29.26
C THR A 4 46.81 0.14 -29.33
N GLN A 5 47.18 -0.99 -28.72
CA GLN A 5 46.25 -2.10 -28.49
C GLN A 5 45.26 -1.70 -27.39
N VAL A 6 43.99 -1.61 -27.75
CA VAL A 6 42.88 -1.47 -26.80
C VAL A 6 42.63 -2.83 -26.15
N ASN A 7 42.91 -2.93 -24.86
CA ASN A 7 42.64 -4.12 -24.06
C ASN A 7 41.12 -4.27 -23.90
N LYS A 8 40.49 -5.20 -24.63
CA LYS A 8 39.06 -5.52 -24.49
C LYS A 8 38.86 -6.23 -23.15
N GLY A 9 38.38 -5.50 -22.15
CA GLY A 9 37.96 -6.08 -20.88
C GLY A 9 36.79 -7.05 -21.10
N TYR A 10 36.94 -8.28 -20.63
CA TYR A 10 35.86 -9.27 -20.58
C TYR A 10 34.74 -8.73 -19.69
N VAL A 11 33.53 -8.61 -20.24
CA VAL A 11 32.33 -8.35 -19.45
C VAL A 11 31.92 -9.66 -18.79
N LEU A 12 32.10 -9.76 -17.48
CA LEU A 12 31.56 -10.87 -16.69
C LEU A 12 30.02 -10.79 -16.74
N VAL A 13 29.39 -11.81 -17.32
CA VAL A 13 27.92 -11.94 -17.45
C VAL A 13 27.25 -12.37 -16.12
N LEU A 14 28.06 -12.67 -15.11
CA LEU A 14 27.57 -13.12 -13.80
C LEU A 14 27.39 -11.94 -12.84
N PRO A 15 26.28 -11.90 -12.06
CA PRO A 15 26.10 -10.93 -10.98
C PRO A 15 27.28 -10.97 -10.01
N LYS A 16 27.62 -9.81 -9.44
CA LYS A 16 28.65 -9.73 -8.39
C LYS A 16 28.16 -10.48 -7.15
N LEU A 17 29.07 -10.83 -6.23
CA LEU A 17 28.67 -11.32 -4.92
C LEU A 17 28.38 -10.15 -3.97
N LYS A 18 27.46 -10.33 -3.02
CA LYS A 18 27.19 -9.39 -1.93
C LYS A 18 28.44 -9.25 -1.03
N ARG A 19 28.54 -8.14 -0.30
CA ARG A 19 29.72 -7.87 0.56
C ARG A 19 29.84 -8.85 1.74
N ASP A 20 28.72 -9.38 2.19
CA ASP A 20 28.55 -10.37 3.25
C ASP A 20 28.35 -11.80 2.71
N SER A 21 28.86 -12.06 1.49
CA SER A 21 28.75 -13.35 0.80
C SER A 21 29.40 -14.50 1.58
N ASP A 22 28.64 -15.59 1.74
CA ASP A 22 29.14 -16.88 2.27
C ASP A 22 29.95 -17.66 1.21
N VAL A 23 29.87 -17.24 -0.06
CA VAL A 23 30.68 -17.79 -1.16
C VAL A 23 32.06 -17.16 -1.15
N ARG A 24 33.08 -18.01 -1.01
CA ARG A 24 34.49 -17.62 -1.17
C ARG A 24 34.99 -18.05 -2.54
N ALA A 25 35.73 -17.19 -3.22
CA ALA A 25 36.43 -17.57 -4.43
C ALA A 25 37.46 -18.66 -4.09
N SER A 26 37.59 -19.67 -4.95
CA SER A 26 38.68 -20.65 -4.81
C SER A 26 40.02 -19.94 -4.97
N ASP A 27 41.02 -20.38 -4.21
CA ASP A 27 42.38 -19.84 -4.24
C ASP A 27 43.05 -20.02 -5.63
N THR A 28 42.48 -20.87 -6.50
CA THR A 28 43.02 -21.15 -7.84
C THR A 28 41.94 -21.04 -8.92
N PRO A 29 42.08 -20.12 -9.90
CA PRO A 29 41.18 -20.03 -11.04
C PRO A 29 41.09 -21.35 -11.83
N GLY A 30 39.88 -21.78 -12.19
CA GLY A 30 39.66 -22.98 -13.01
C GLY A 30 39.68 -24.31 -12.27
N LYS A 31 39.81 -24.30 -10.94
CA LYS A 31 39.74 -25.50 -10.11
C LYS A 31 38.31 -25.78 -9.68
N TRP A 32 37.84 -27.01 -9.94
CA TRP A 32 36.58 -27.50 -9.40
C TRP A 32 36.80 -28.01 -7.98
N ASP A 33 36.37 -27.25 -6.97
CA ASP A 33 36.38 -27.71 -5.58
C ASP A 33 35.05 -28.41 -5.26
N ALA A 34 35.13 -29.55 -4.57
CA ALA A 34 33.94 -30.26 -4.10
C ALA A 34 33.23 -29.41 -3.03
N GLN A 35 31.98 -29.05 -3.31
CA GLN A 35 31.17 -28.21 -2.42
C GLN A 35 30.17 -29.05 -1.64
N GLN A 36 29.83 -28.59 -0.43
CA GLN A 36 28.77 -29.20 0.38
C GLN A 36 27.38 -28.90 -0.20
N LYS A 37 26.36 -29.69 0.17
CA LYS A 37 24.98 -29.52 -0.35
C LYS A 37 24.41 -28.10 -0.18
N LYS A 38 24.84 -27.36 0.85
CA LYS A 38 24.42 -25.98 1.11
C LYS A 38 24.97 -24.96 0.11
N ALA A 39 26.01 -25.30 -0.65
CA ALA A 39 26.71 -24.33 -1.50
C ALA A 39 25.84 -23.70 -2.58
N PHE A 40 24.86 -24.43 -3.13
CA PHE A 40 23.90 -23.83 -4.06
C PHE A 40 23.02 -22.78 -3.40
N GLN A 41 22.64 -23.01 -2.14
CA GLN A 41 21.88 -22.06 -1.33
C GLN A 41 22.72 -20.84 -0.95
N ASP A 42 24.00 -21.07 -0.61
CA ASP A 42 24.96 -20.01 -0.32
C ASP A 42 25.24 -19.15 -1.56
N VAL A 43 25.34 -19.76 -2.75
CA VAL A 43 25.44 -19.02 -4.02
C VAL A 43 24.17 -18.22 -4.28
N ALA A 44 23.00 -18.83 -4.16
CA ALA A 44 21.74 -18.14 -4.40
C ALA A 44 21.53 -16.95 -3.45
N SER A 45 21.87 -17.09 -2.16
CA SER A 45 21.76 -16.01 -1.17
C SER A 45 22.82 -14.93 -1.33
N SER A 46 23.97 -15.25 -1.91
CA SER A 46 25.14 -14.36 -2.00
C SER A 46 25.25 -13.54 -3.30
N LEU A 47 24.37 -13.70 -4.29
CA LEU A 47 24.42 -12.91 -5.53
C LEU A 47 23.86 -11.49 -5.31
N ASP A 48 24.66 -10.48 -5.68
CA ASP A 48 24.32 -9.04 -5.77
C ASP A 48 23.81 -8.74 -7.18
N TYR A 49 22.49 -8.92 -7.36
CA TYR A 49 21.81 -8.60 -8.60
C TYR A 49 21.48 -7.11 -8.67
N LYS A 50 22.25 -6.36 -9.45
CA LYS A 50 21.94 -4.99 -9.87
C LYS A 50 21.83 -4.98 -11.39
N ALA A 51 20.62 -5.05 -11.93
CA ALA A 51 20.41 -4.83 -13.35
C ALA A 51 20.41 -3.32 -13.64
N PRO A 52 21.42 -2.76 -14.34
CA PRO A 52 21.42 -1.36 -14.74
C PRO A 52 20.57 -1.23 -16.02
N GLY A 53 19.51 -0.42 -15.98
CA GLY A 53 18.91 0.16 -17.19
C GLY A 53 17.88 -0.67 -17.96
N ALA A 54 17.45 -1.84 -17.47
CA ALA A 54 16.30 -2.55 -18.03
C ALA A 54 15.48 -3.20 -16.92
N VAL A 55 14.51 -2.46 -16.38
CA VAL A 55 13.44 -3.02 -15.55
C VAL A 55 12.44 -3.68 -16.51
N LYS A 56 12.83 -4.81 -17.10
CA LYS A 56 11.87 -5.76 -17.65
C LYS A 56 11.84 -6.93 -16.69
N SER A 57 10.79 -6.93 -15.88
CA SER A 57 10.32 -8.06 -15.08
C SER A 57 10.30 -9.32 -15.96
N VAL A 58 11.28 -10.20 -15.77
CA VAL A 58 11.23 -11.57 -16.29
C VAL A 58 11.66 -12.50 -15.18
N SER A 59 10.69 -13.21 -14.61
CA SER A 59 10.87 -14.57 -14.11
C SER A 59 9.50 -15.24 -13.98
N SER A 60 9.45 -16.52 -14.33
CA SER A 60 8.30 -17.40 -14.52
C SER A 60 7.49 -17.71 -13.23
N VAL A 61 7.18 -16.69 -12.44
CA VAL A 61 6.09 -16.72 -11.45
C VAL A 61 4.81 -16.41 -12.23
N PRO A 62 3.67 -17.08 -12.01
CA PRO A 62 2.40 -16.60 -12.53
C PRO A 62 2.30 -15.10 -12.25
N THR A 63 2.01 -14.32 -13.29
CA THR A 63 2.05 -12.85 -13.27
C THR A 63 1.32 -12.24 -12.05
N MET A 64 0.30 -12.92 -11.54
CA MET A 64 -0.48 -12.52 -10.37
C MET A 64 0.32 -12.54 -9.05
N TRP A 65 1.18 -13.53 -8.81
CA TRP A 65 1.95 -13.63 -7.56
C TRP A 65 3.29 -12.89 -7.63
N ALA A 66 3.79 -12.62 -8.84
CA ALA A 66 5.08 -11.95 -9.05
C ALA A 66 5.16 -10.59 -8.33
N ARG A 67 4.11 -9.77 -8.45
CA ARG A 67 4.07 -8.43 -7.85
C ARG A 67 3.96 -8.47 -6.32
N PRO A 68 3.03 -9.24 -5.71
CA PRO A 68 3.01 -9.48 -4.27
C PRO A 68 4.33 -10.00 -3.70
N LEU A 69 4.95 -10.98 -4.34
CA LEU A 69 6.23 -11.54 -3.90
C LEU A 69 7.38 -10.55 -4.05
N SER A 70 7.37 -9.73 -5.10
CA SER A 70 8.35 -8.64 -5.25
C SER A 70 8.20 -7.59 -4.14
N MET A 71 6.96 -7.28 -3.74
CA MET A 71 6.69 -6.40 -2.61
C MET A 71 7.17 -7.04 -1.29
N GLU A 72 6.87 -8.32 -1.07
CA GLU A 72 7.37 -9.08 0.08
C GLU A 72 8.90 -9.05 0.16
N MET A 73 9.59 -9.33 -0.95
CA MET A 73 11.04 -9.24 -1.00
C MET A 73 11.55 -7.84 -0.66
N ALA A 74 10.90 -6.79 -1.17
CA ALA A 74 11.30 -5.41 -0.92
C ALA A 74 11.10 -4.96 0.53
N LEU A 75 9.94 -5.28 1.12
CA LEU A 75 9.60 -4.85 2.47
C LEU A 75 10.38 -5.61 3.54
N HIS A 76 10.68 -6.89 3.31
CA HIS A 76 11.39 -7.74 4.26
C HIS A 76 12.91 -7.80 4.04
N ASN A 77 13.47 -7.11 3.03
CA ASN A 77 14.91 -7.05 2.79
C ASN A 77 15.39 -5.59 2.65
N PRO A 78 16.13 -5.04 3.65
CA PRO A 78 16.60 -3.65 3.61
C PRO A 78 17.54 -3.35 2.44
N TYR A 79 18.18 -4.36 1.85
CA TYR A 79 19.12 -4.22 0.73
C TYR A 79 18.49 -4.45 -0.64
N TYR A 80 17.16 -4.59 -0.73
CA TYR A 80 16.50 -4.80 -2.02
C TYR A 80 16.63 -3.56 -2.92
N PRO A 81 17.08 -3.69 -4.20
CA PRO A 81 17.45 -2.55 -5.04
C PRO A 81 16.38 -1.48 -5.23
N ILE A 82 15.09 -1.87 -5.22
CA ILE A 82 13.94 -0.97 -5.41
C ILE A 82 13.08 -0.85 -4.14
N ARG A 83 13.69 -1.07 -2.96
CA ARG A 83 12.98 -1.01 -1.68
C ARG A 83 12.32 0.35 -1.47
N ALA A 84 13.03 1.44 -1.75
CA ALA A 84 12.52 2.78 -1.48
C ALA A 84 11.23 3.08 -2.28
N GLU A 85 11.19 2.68 -3.55
CA GLU A 85 10.02 2.84 -4.42
C GLU A 85 8.86 1.94 -3.95
N MET A 86 9.15 0.70 -3.56
CA MET A 86 8.14 -0.26 -3.08
C MET A 86 7.52 0.19 -1.74
N VAL A 87 8.33 0.69 -0.81
CA VAL A 87 7.85 1.25 0.47
C VAL A 87 6.95 2.45 0.22
N GLN A 88 7.32 3.37 -0.68
CA GLN A 88 6.47 4.52 -1.03
C GLN A 88 5.11 4.08 -1.59
N GLN A 89 5.10 3.10 -2.50
CA GLN A 89 3.86 2.59 -3.08
C GLN A 89 2.98 1.89 -2.05
N TRP A 90 3.60 1.12 -1.14
CA TRP A 90 2.91 0.46 -0.03
C TRP A 90 2.28 1.48 0.93
N GLN A 91 3.03 2.51 1.34
CA GLN A 91 2.52 3.61 2.16
C GLN A 91 1.38 4.36 1.45
N GLY A 92 1.52 4.62 0.16
CA GLY A 92 0.51 5.30 -0.66
C GLY A 92 -0.82 4.53 -0.70
N MET A 93 -0.78 3.20 -0.85
CA MET A 93 -2.00 2.38 -0.85
C MET A 93 -2.62 2.25 0.54
N LEU A 94 -1.80 2.09 1.60
CA LEU A 94 -2.32 2.09 2.98
C LEU A 94 -3.03 3.40 3.31
N ALA A 95 -2.46 4.55 2.94
CA ALA A 95 -3.13 5.83 3.16
C ALA A 95 -4.40 6.00 2.33
N ALA A 96 -4.44 5.47 1.11
CA ALA A 96 -5.66 5.50 0.29
C ALA A 96 -6.78 4.69 0.94
N LEU A 97 -6.47 3.53 1.53
CA LEU A 97 -7.43 2.74 2.29
C LEU A 97 -7.86 3.43 3.58
N ALA A 98 -6.89 3.93 4.37
CA ALA A 98 -7.17 4.58 5.65
C ALA A 98 -8.06 5.83 5.48
N LEU A 99 -7.78 6.68 4.49
CA LEU A 99 -8.48 7.95 4.27
C LEU A 99 -9.68 7.83 3.33
N ALA A 100 -10.07 6.62 2.94
CA ALA A 100 -11.09 6.39 1.92
C ALA A 100 -12.43 7.09 2.22
N GLU A 101 -12.87 7.10 3.48
CA GLU A 101 -14.11 7.77 3.90
C GLU A 101 -13.94 9.30 3.94
N VAL A 102 -12.89 9.80 4.63
CA VAL A 102 -12.60 11.24 4.77
C VAL A 102 -12.49 11.93 3.41
N ARG A 103 -11.83 11.27 2.45
CA ARG A 103 -11.59 11.80 1.10
C ARG A 103 -12.59 11.29 0.05
N ARG A 104 -13.53 10.42 0.43
CA ARG A 104 -14.47 9.75 -0.48
C ARG A 104 -13.80 9.16 -1.72
N PHE A 105 -12.70 8.45 -1.49
CA PHE A 105 -12.01 7.78 -2.59
C PHE A 105 -12.89 6.68 -3.18
N PRO A 106 -12.95 6.51 -4.52
CA PRO A 106 -13.78 5.51 -5.19
C PRO A 106 -13.12 4.13 -5.14
N ILE A 107 -12.68 3.71 -3.95
CA ILE A 107 -12.05 2.43 -3.71
C ILE A 107 -13.06 1.43 -3.15
N THR A 108 -13.14 0.27 -3.79
CA THR A 108 -13.94 -0.88 -3.36
C THR A 108 -13.08 -2.12 -3.32
N ALA A 109 -13.61 -3.23 -2.80
CA ALA A 109 -12.94 -4.51 -2.73
C ALA A 109 -13.86 -5.63 -3.21
N GLN A 110 -13.26 -6.65 -3.82
CA GLN A 110 -13.90 -7.92 -4.15
C GLN A 110 -13.15 -9.05 -3.44
N PHE A 111 -13.89 -9.99 -2.86
CA PHE A 111 -13.29 -11.15 -2.20
C PHE A 111 -13.20 -12.34 -3.17
N LEU A 112 -12.02 -12.96 -3.23
CA LEU A 112 -11.73 -14.17 -4.00
C LEU A 112 -11.20 -15.25 -3.06
N ASP A 113 -11.95 -16.36 -2.94
CA ASP A 113 -11.50 -17.58 -2.28
C ASP A 113 -11.04 -18.60 -3.32
N LEU A 114 -9.73 -18.70 -3.51
CA LEU A 114 -9.15 -19.61 -4.49
C LEU A 114 -9.43 -21.08 -4.16
N GLY A 115 -9.63 -21.43 -2.89
CA GLY A 115 -9.98 -22.78 -2.47
C GLY A 115 -11.34 -23.23 -2.99
N LEU A 116 -12.30 -22.30 -3.10
CA LEU A 116 -13.63 -22.56 -3.64
C LEU A 116 -13.69 -22.47 -5.17
N GLU A 117 -12.84 -21.64 -5.77
CA GLU A 117 -12.87 -21.38 -7.22
C GLU A 117 -11.99 -22.34 -8.04
N LYS A 118 -11.02 -23.01 -7.42
CA LYS A 118 -10.10 -23.93 -8.11
C LYS A 118 -10.79 -25.05 -8.90
N ASP A 119 -11.95 -25.51 -8.44
CA ASP A 119 -12.68 -26.61 -9.08
C ASP A 119 -13.66 -26.12 -10.16
N LYS A 120 -13.90 -24.81 -10.24
CA LYS A 120 -14.86 -24.17 -11.17
C LYS A 120 -14.19 -23.50 -12.36
N ASN A 121 -12.96 -23.02 -12.19
CA ASN A 121 -12.27 -22.23 -13.20
C ASN A 121 -10.81 -22.70 -13.37
N PRO A 122 -10.38 -23.10 -14.59
CA PRO A 122 -9.01 -23.54 -14.84
C PRO A 122 -7.94 -22.51 -14.47
N PHE A 123 -8.22 -21.21 -14.64
CA PHE A 123 -7.31 -20.15 -14.23
C PHE A 123 -7.18 -20.09 -12.71
N ALA A 124 -8.29 -20.16 -11.98
CA ALA A 124 -8.26 -20.22 -10.51
C ALA A 124 -7.53 -21.46 -10.01
N ARG A 125 -7.68 -22.60 -10.70
CA ARG A 125 -6.92 -23.82 -10.41
C ARG A 125 -5.42 -23.61 -10.52
N SER A 126 -4.96 -22.98 -11.61
CA SER A 126 -3.54 -22.67 -11.79
C SER A 126 -3.01 -21.73 -10.72
N LEU A 127 -3.80 -20.72 -10.32
CA LEU A 127 -3.42 -19.82 -9.22
C LEU A 127 -3.31 -20.55 -7.89
N TYR A 128 -4.25 -21.48 -7.63
CA TYR A 128 -4.27 -22.30 -6.43
C TYR A 128 -3.09 -23.29 -6.37
N GLU A 129 -2.76 -23.95 -7.48
CA GLU A 129 -1.63 -24.88 -7.56
C GLU A 129 -0.28 -24.17 -7.40
N LEU A 130 -0.24 -22.84 -7.61
CA LEU A 130 0.97 -22.02 -7.56
C LEU A 130 0.93 -21.00 -6.40
N LEU A 131 0.17 -21.30 -5.34
CA LEU A 131 0.14 -20.48 -4.14
C LEU A 131 1.54 -20.33 -3.54
N PRO A 132 1.90 -19.12 -3.08
CA PRO A 132 3.14 -18.95 -2.32
C PRO A 132 3.13 -19.74 -1.01
N ASP A 133 4.33 -20.14 -0.58
CA ASP A 133 4.53 -20.68 0.76
C ASP A 133 4.32 -19.56 1.81
N PRO A 134 3.58 -19.81 2.89
CA PRO A 134 3.27 -18.78 3.89
C PRO A 134 4.43 -18.52 4.87
N VAL A 135 5.69 -18.55 4.40
CA VAL A 135 6.89 -18.42 5.24
C VAL A 135 6.98 -17.04 5.90
N LYS A 136 6.49 -15.99 5.23
CA LYS A 136 6.45 -14.61 5.77
C LYS A 136 5.04 -14.12 6.07
N ALA A 137 4.11 -15.04 6.34
CA ALA A 137 2.72 -14.66 6.61
C ALA A 137 2.60 -13.98 8.00
N LEU A 138 1.89 -12.86 8.04
CA LEU A 138 1.59 -12.09 9.25
C LEU A 138 0.46 -12.71 10.08
N TYR A 139 -0.26 -13.68 9.53
CA TYR A 139 -1.29 -14.45 10.21
C TYR A 139 -1.43 -15.84 9.61
N ALA A 140 -1.89 -16.78 10.44
CA ALA A 140 -2.33 -18.10 10.01
C ALA A 140 -3.86 -18.17 9.90
N LEU A 141 -4.35 -19.08 9.05
CA LEU A 141 -5.75 -19.49 9.00
C LEU A 141 -5.83 -20.98 9.33
N ASP A 142 -6.83 -21.39 10.10
CA ASP A 142 -6.97 -22.78 10.54
C ASP A 142 -7.15 -23.72 9.33
N GLY A 143 -6.16 -24.59 9.13
CA GLY A 143 -6.16 -25.58 8.04
C GLY A 143 -6.12 -25.01 6.63
N LYS A 144 -5.81 -23.71 6.46
CA LYS A 144 -5.87 -23.02 5.16
C LYS A 144 -4.62 -22.17 4.92
N ASN A 145 -4.06 -22.23 3.71
CA ASN A 145 -2.99 -21.30 3.32
C ASN A 145 -3.60 -19.88 3.21
N PRO A 146 -3.10 -18.88 3.94
CA PRO A 146 -3.68 -17.53 3.94
C PRO A 146 -3.62 -16.83 2.57
N TRP A 147 -2.75 -17.28 1.64
CA TRP A 147 -2.72 -16.80 0.26
C TRP A 147 -3.93 -17.20 -0.58
N GLN A 148 -4.78 -18.12 -0.09
CA GLN A 148 -6.02 -18.52 -0.77
C GLN A 148 -7.10 -17.44 -0.71
N ASP A 149 -7.08 -16.60 0.33
CA ASP A 149 -8.08 -15.56 0.57
C ASP A 149 -7.54 -14.20 0.14
N VAL A 150 -7.99 -13.74 -1.03
CA VAL A 150 -7.49 -12.51 -1.65
C VAL A 150 -8.61 -11.48 -1.75
N TYR A 151 -8.37 -10.28 -1.23
CA TYR A 151 -9.20 -9.11 -1.50
C TYR A 151 -8.56 -8.32 -2.64
N ILE A 152 -9.29 -8.17 -3.74
CA ILE A 152 -8.87 -7.36 -4.90
C ILE A 152 -9.45 -5.96 -4.71
N PHE A 153 -8.58 -4.96 -4.62
CA PHE A 153 -8.99 -3.57 -4.50
C PHE A 153 -9.19 -2.95 -5.89
N LEU A 154 -10.32 -2.29 -6.06
CA LEU A 154 -10.72 -1.62 -7.29
C LEU A 154 -10.77 -0.12 -7.06
N TRP A 155 -10.31 0.67 -8.04
CA TRP A 155 -10.48 2.12 -8.10
C TRP A 155 -11.33 2.44 -9.33
N ASN A 156 -12.50 3.05 -9.15
CA ASN A 156 -13.47 3.23 -10.23
C ASN A 156 -13.69 1.91 -11.03
N GLU A 157 -13.96 0.83 -10.29
CA GLU A 157 -14.19 -0.53 -10.84
C GLU A 157 -13.00 -1.21 -11.52
N LYS A 158 -11.80 -0.60 -11.52
CA LYS A 158 -10.59 -1.16 -12.12
C LYS A 158 -9.62 -1.68 -11.06
N PRO A 159 -9.00 -2.85 -11.24
CA PRO A 159 -8.08 -3.40 -10.24
C PRO A 159 -6.84 -2.53 -10.08
N VAL A 160 -6.55 -2.15 -8.84
CA VAL A 160 -5.41 -1.29 -8.48
C VAL A 160 -4.47 -1.91 -7.47
N GLY A 161 -4.86 -3.02 -6.86
CA GLY A 161 -4.02 -3.77 -5.94
C GLY A 161 -4.77 -4.94 -5.32
N LEU A 162 -4.11 -5.64 -4.42
CA LEU A 162 -4.70 -6.76 -3.70
C LEU A 162 -4.18 -6.84 -2.26
N SER A 163 -4.89 -7.53 -1.39
CA SER A 163 -4.40 -7.86 -0.05
C SER A 163 -3.39 -9.00 -0.10
N THR A 164 -2.39 -8.98 0.77
CA THR A 164 -1.45 -10.10 0.91
C THR A 164 -1.26 -10.48 2.37
N PRO A 165 -1.03 -11.76 2.67
CA PRO A 165 -0.79 -12.18 4.04
C PRO A 165 0.58 -11.76 4.57
N SER A 166 1.55 -11.39 3.72
CA SER A 166 2.91 -11.05 4.13
C SER A 166 3.23 -9.56 4.16
N THR A 167 2.41 -8.72 3.51
CA THR A 167 2.62 -7.26 3.45
C THR A 167 1.35 -6.44 3.66
N ILE A 168 0.22 -7.07 4.04
CA ILE A 168 -1.12 -6.47 4.18
C ILE A 168 -1.72 -6.10 2.82
N VAL A 169 -1.02 -5.30 2.01
CA VAL A 169 -1.43 -4.89 0.67
C VAL A 169 -0.27 -4.90 -0.33
N ALA A 170 -0.59 -5.18 -1.58
CA ALA A 170 0.31 -5.06 -2.72
C ALA A 170 -0.38 -4.25 -3.84
N PRO A 171 0.07 -3.01 -4.13
CA PRO A 171 -0.41 -2.23 -5.25
C PRO A 171 -0.03 -2.90 -6.57
N SER A 172 -0.94 -2.84 -7.54
CA SER A 172 -0.71 -3.28 -8.92
C SER A 172 0.33 -2.38 -9.59
N GLU A 173 1.20 -2.96 -10.42
CA GLU A 173 2.17 -2.22 -11.22
C GLU A 173 1.50 -1.31 -12.27
N GLU A 174 0.34 -1.72 -12.77
CA GLU A 174 -0.44 -0.99 -13.77
C GLU A 174 -1.70 -0.33 -13.18
N GLY A 175 -1.79 -0.25 -11.84
CA GLY A 175 -2.93 0.33 -11.14
C GLY A 175 -3.11 1.81 -11.46
N LYS A 176 -4.31 2.21 -11.91
CA LYS A 176 -4.65 3.60 -12.22
C LYS A 176 -5.46 4.22 -11.09
N TRP A 177 -4.87 5.20 -10.42
CA TRP A 177 -5.43 5.86 -9.24
C TRP A 177 -5.93 7.28 -9.56
N ASP A 178 -6.74 7.41 -10.62
CA ASP A 178 -7.23 8.70 -11.10
C ASP A 178 -7.91 9.52 -9.99
N GLY A 179 -7.38 10.72 -9.73
CA GLY A 179 -7.86 11.64 -8.69
C GLY A 179 -7.15 11.52 -7.35
N LEU A 180 -6.30 10.51 -7.15
CA LEU A 180 -5.49 10.38 -5.93
C LEU A 180 -4.31 11.39 -5.95
N PRO A 181 -4.13 12.24 -4.93
CA PRO A 181 -3.11 13.30 -4.96
C PRO A 181 -1.66 12.81 -5.05
N TRP A 182 -1.36 11.64 -4.46
CA TRP A 182 -0.03 11.02 -4.47
C TRP A 182 0.10 9.91 -5.51
N TRP A 183 -0.71 9.95 -6.58
CA TRP A 183 -0.48 9.13 -7.76
C TRP A 183 0.26 9.92 -8.82
N ASN A 184 1.48 9.47 -9.13
CA ASN A 184 2.29 10.10 -10.16
C ASN A 184 1.89 9.58 -11.54
N LYS A 185 1.20 10.41 -12.31
CA LYS A 185 0.75 10.08 -13.67
C LYS A 185 1.88 9.90 -14.68
N VAL A 186 3.06 10.45 -14.41
CA VAL A 186 4.23 10.35 -15.29
C VAL A 186 4.92 9.01 -15.12
N THR A 187 5.14 8.58 -13.88
CA THR A 187 5.78 7.29 -13.58
C THR A 187 4.78 6.13 -13.53
N GLY A 188 3.48 6.43 -13.38
CA GLY A 188 2.43 5.44 -13.19
C GLY A 188 2.40 4.82 -11.79
N GLN A 189 3.13 5.38 -10.82
CA GLN A 189 3.34 4.79 -9.50
C GLN A 189 2.71 5.63 -8.38
N LEU A 190 2.36 4.94 -7.29
CA LEU A 190 2.02 5.60 -6.04
C LEU A 190 3.27 6.16 -5.37
N GLU A 191 3.14 7.34 -4.80
CA GLU A 191 4.17 7.99 -3.99
C GLU A 191 3.76 8.00 -2.51
N SER A 192 4.73 8.34 -1.66
CA SER A 192 4.52 8.60 -0.24
C SER A 192 3.53 9.76 -0.02
N PRO A 193 2.43 9.56 0.76
CA PRO A 193 1.32 10.52 0.83
C PRO A 193 1.62 11.79 1.65
N GLN A 194 2.67 11.79 2.48
CA GLN A 194 2.95 12.77 3.54
C GLN A 194 2.92 14.23 3.07
N ARG A 195 3.30 14.51 1.82
CA ARG A 195 3.33 15.87 1.24
C ARG A 195 1.95 16.37 0.82
N HIS A 196 0.99 15.46 0.67
CA HIS A 196 -0.37 15.74 0.20
C HIS A 196 -1.39 15.79 1.34
N LEU A 197 -1.00 15.38 2.54
CA LEU A 197 -1.85 15.33 3.72
C LEU A 197 -1.74 16.62 4.55
N ASN A 198 -2.87 17.13 5.03
CA ASN A 198 -2.89 18.20 6.03
C ASN A 198 -2.62 17.65 7.44
N VAL A 199 -2.59 18.54 8.44
CA VAL A 199 -2.29 18.17 9.84
C VAL A 199 -3.32 17.19 10.41
N SER A 200 -4.61 17.39 10.13
CA SER A 200 -5.66 16.51 10.63
C SER A 200 -5.61 15.13 9.99
N GLU A 201 -5.35 15.05 8.69
CA GLU A 201 -5.23 13.78 7.97
C GLU A 201 -3.99 13.00 8.39
N LYS A 202 -2.87 13.68 8.63
CA LYS A 202 -1.68 13.07 9.23
C LYS A 202 -2.01 12.48 10.60
N ALA A 203 -2.74 13.22 11.42
CA ALA A 203 -3.15 12.76 12.75
C ALA A 203 -4.09 11.53 12.68
N LEU A 204 -5.09 11.57 11.81
CA LEU A 204 -6.01 10.46 11.59
C LEU A 204 -5.27 9.22 11.07
N LEU A 205 -4.43 9.38 10.04
CA LEU A 205 -3.63 8.29 9.49
C LEU A 205 -2.66 7.72 10.53
N TRP A 206 -2.04 8.57 11.35
CA TRP A 206 -1.18 8.14 12.44
C TRP A 206 -1.93 7.21 13.41
N ARG A 207 -3.13 7.62 13.86
CA ARG A 207 -3.97 6.82 14.77
C ARG A 207 -4.47 5.52 14.14
N TRP A 208 -4.75 5.54 12.84
CA TRP A 208 -5.14 4.35 12.10
C TRP A 208 -4.00 3.34 12.02
N LEU A 209 -2.78 3.80 11.74
CA LEU A 209 -1.59 2.96 11.72
C LEU A 209 -1.28 2.39 13.11
N GLU A 210 -1.50 3.16 14.19
CA GLU A 210 -1.33 2.70 15.58
C GLU A 210 -2.29 1.55 15.88
N ASN A 211 -3.55 1.68 15.49
CA ASN A 211 -4.53 0.60 15.59
C ASN A 211 -4.14 -0.62 14.74
N LEU A 212 -3.68 -0.41 13.50
CA LEU A 212 -3.23 -1.50 12.63
C LEU A 212 -2.04 -2.26 13.22
N GLN A 213 -1.09 -1.56 13.85
CA GLN A 213 0.01 -2.20 14.60
C GLN A 213 -0.51 -3.01 15.78
N GLY A 214 -1.44 -2.45 16.57
CA GLY A 214 -2.06 -3.18 17.68
C GLY A 214 -2.73 -4.48 17.23
N ILE A 215 -3.42 -4.45 16.09
CA ILE A 215 -4.03 -5.63 15.47
C ILE A 215 -2.98 -6.62 14.98
N LEU A 216 -1.93 -6.15 14.30
CA LEU A 216 -0.82 -6.98 13.82
C LEU A 216 -0.23 -7.86 14.93
N HIS A 217 0.01 -7.28 16.11
CA HIS A 217 0.58 -8.00 17.27
C HIS A 217 -0.38 -9.00 17.93
N ASN A 218 -1.68 -8.96 17.62
CA ASN A 218 -2.66 -9.90 18.18
C ASN A 218 -2.76 -11.21 17.39
N TYR A 219 -2.15 -11.30 16.21
CA TYR A 219 -2.23 -12.48 15.35
C TYR A 219 -0.99 -13.37 15.44
N ARG A 220 -1.21 -14.65 15.20
CA ARG A 220 -0.16 -15.68 15.12
C ARG A 220 0.38 -15.72 13.70
N GLY A 221 1.43 -14.96 13.43
CA GLY A 221 2.22 -14.99 12.20
C GLY A 221 3.67 -15.41 12.47
N GLU A 222 4.50 -15.30 11.45
CA GLU A 222 5.95 -15.45 11.59
C GLU A 222 6.54 -14.20 12.25
N ALA A 223 7.42 -14.40 13.25
CA ALA A 223 7.89 -13.34 14.14
C ALA A 223 8.77 -12.31 13.42
N GLU A 224 9.72 -12.75 12.59
CA GLU A 224 10.59 -11.83 11.83
C GLU A 224 9.78 -10.99 10.83
N ALA A 225 8.73 -11.59 10.24
CA ALA A 225 7.81 -10.92 9.32
C ALA A 225 6.96 -9.87 10.04
N ILE A 226 6.41 -10.20 11.22
CA ILE A 226 5.68 -9.27 12.08
C ILE A 226 6.58 -8.10 12.47
N ASP A 227 7.80 -8.36 12.94
CA ASP A 227 8.75 -7.33 13.35
C ASP A 227 9.13 -6.42 12.17
N SER A 228 9.38 -7.00 10.99
CA SER A 228 9.72 -6.25 9.78
C SER A 228 8.60 -5.30 9.35
N ILE A 229 7.35 -5.79 9.28
CA ILE A 229 6.20 -4.96 8.91
C ILE A 229 5.85 -3.97 10.02
N SER A 230 5.96 -4.35 11.29
CA SER A 230 5.75 -3.46 12.43
C SER A 230 6.74 -2.29 12.40
N GLY A 231 8.02 -2.55 12.08
CA GLY A 231 9.03 -1.52 11.90
C GLY A 231 8.71 -0.56 10.76
N LEU A 232 8.22 -1.07 9.62
CA LEU A 232 7.78 -0.22 8.50
C LEU A 232 6.56 0.64 8.84
N LEU A 233 5.60 0.10 9.61
CA LEU A 233 4.45 0.87 10.11
C LEU A 233 4.90 1.98 11.08
N ASP A 234 5.88 1.70 11.94
CA ASP A 234 6.44 2.67 12.90
C ASP A 234 7.23 3.78 12.19
N GLU A 235 8.05 3.42 11.19
CA GLU A 235 8.71 4.39 10.31
C GLU A 235 7.68 5.28 9.60
N PHE A 236 6.58 4.69 9.11
CA PHE A 236 5.52 5.45 8.45
C PHE A 236 4.82 6.40 9.42
N GLN A 237 4.46 5.95 10.63
CA GLN A 237 3.89 6.82 11.67
C GLN A 237 4.82 7.98 12.02
N LYS A 238 6.10 7.70 12.29
CA LYS A 238 7.11 8.73 12.62
C LYS A 238 7.24 9.76 11.50
N SER A 239 7.10 9.35 10.24
CA SER A 239 7.14 10.27 9.09
C SER A 239 5.94 11.21 9.01
N LEU A 240 4.82 10.90 9.67
CA LEU A 240 3.62 11.75 9.72
C LEU A 240 3.71 12.83 10.81
N GLY A 241 4.56 12.63 11.83
CA GLY A 241 4.78 13.56 12.93
C GLY A 241 4.76 12.87 14.29
N SER A 242 4.55 13.65 15.34
CA SER A 242 4.37 13.16 16.72
C SER A 242 2.95 12.63 16.95
N GLY A 243 2.79 11.78 17.98
CA GLY A 243 1.50 11.25 18.40
C GLY A 243 0.46 12.38 18.62
N PRO A 244 -0.65 12.40 17.87
CA PRO A 244 -1.63 13.47 17.94
C PRO A 244 -2.62 13.27 19.09
N ASP A 245 -3.17 14.33 19.65
CA ASP A 245 -4.23 14.23 20.67
C ASP A 245 -5.59 13.77 20.12
N GLN A 246 -5.74 13.76 18.78
CA GLN A 246 -6.95 13.34 18.11
C GLN A 246 -7.29 11.87 18.42
N ARG A 247 -8.58 11.62 18.71
CA ARG A 247 -9.09 10.26 18.95
C ARG A 247 -9.24 9.50 17.63
N LEU A 248 -9.04 8.19 17.69
CA LEU A 248 -9.34 7.31 16.57
C LEU A 248 -10.85 7.11 16.48
N ASN A 249 -11.44 7.53 15.36
CA ASN A 249 -12.78 7.13 14.95
C ASN A 249 -12.65 6.35 13.65
N LEU A 250 -13.26 5.17 13.59
CA LEU A 250 -13.31 4.32 12.40
C LEU A 250 -14.71 4.38 11.78
N SER A 251 -14.80 4.04 10.50
CA SER A 251 -16.07 3.88 9.81
C SER A 251 -17.04 2.99 10.59
N ASN A 252 -18.31 3.39 10.62
CA ASN A 252 -19.38 2.58 11.19
C ASN A 252 -19.86 1.49 10.21
N ASN A 253 -19.46 1.55 8.93
CA ASN A 253 -19.83 0.57 7.92
C ASN A 253 -18.90 -0.66 7.98
N PRO A 254 -19.38 -1.85 8.41
CA PRO A 254 -18.55 -3.05 8.50
C PRO A 254 -18.14 -3.61 7.13
N GLN A 255 -18.75 -3.14 6.05
CA GLN A 255 -18.48 -3.50 4.65
C GLN A 255 -18.23 -2.24 3.83
N PHE A 256 -17.44 -1.28 4.35
CA PHE A 256 -17.17 0.00 3.69
C PHE A 256 -16.73 -0.17 2.23
N PHE A 257 -15.84 -1.13 1.96
CA PHE A 257 -15.34 -1.41 0.61
C PHE A 257 -16.28 -2.29 -0.24
N GLY A 258 -17.52 -2.54 0.19
CA GLY A 258 -18.49 -3.43 -0.48
C GLY A 258 -18.42 -4.90 -0.05
N VAL A 259 -17.31 -5.32 0.57
CA VAL A 259 -17.15 -6.62 1.24
C VAL A 259 -16.49 -6.43 2.60
N ALA A 260 -16.72 -7.35 3.54
CA ALA A 260 -16.02 -7.35 4.81
C ALA A 260 -14.61 -7.93 4.64
N ILE A 261 -13.59 -7.15 4.97
CA ILE A 261 -12.20 -7.61 5.04
C ILE A 261 -11.96 -8.16 6.44
N ASN A 262 -11.92 -9.48 6.59
CA ASN A 262 -11.98 -10.13 7.90
C ASN A 262 -11.12 -11.40 7.98
N ARG A 263 -9.88 -11.32 7.47
CA ARG A 263 -8.90 -12.42 7.57
C ARG A 263 -7.65 -11.94 8.28
N GLY A 264 -7.40 -12.49 9.46
CA GLY A 264 -6.21 -12.19 10.26
C GLY A 264 -5.97 -10.68 10.39
N VAL A 265 -4.71 -10.28 10.19
CA VAL A 265 -4.29 -8.86 10.24
C VAL A 265 -5.06 -7.96 9.26
N LEU A 266 -5.61 -8.51 8.17
CA LEU A 266 -6.34 -7.71 7.18
C LEU A 266 -7.63 -7.10 7.77
N GLU A 267 -8.15 -7.60 8.89
CA GLU A 267 -9.26 -6.93 9.57
C GLU A 267 -8.93 -5.49 9.97
N GLY A 268 -7.65 -5.20 10.23
CA GLY A 268 -7.19 -3.87 10.60
C GLY A 268 -7.33 -2.83 9.49
N ILE A 269 -7.48 -3.27 8.24
CA ILE A 269 -7.72 -2.37 7.10
C ILE A 269 -9.19 -2.33 6.66
N ASN A 270 -10.09 -3.06 7.32
CA ASN A 270 -11.50 -3.16 6.93
C ASN A 270 -12.25 -1.82 7.06
N ARG A 271 -11.84 -0.99 8.02
CA ARG A 271 -12.53 0.27 8.34
C ARG A 271 -11.58 1.45 8.13
N PRO A 272 -11.88 2.36 7.20
CA PRO A 272 -11.15 3.62 7.11
C PRO A 272 -11.38 4.48 8.36
N VAL A 273 -10.55 5.50 8.53
CA VAL A 273 -10.81 6.55 9.52
C VAL A 273 -12.03 7.37 9.16
N LYS A 274 -12.70 7.85 10.19
CA LYS A 274 -13.83 8.75 10.11
C LYS A 274 -13.44 10.09 10.76
N ALA A 275 -13.72 11.19 10.08
CA ALA A 275 -13.45 12.52 10.63
C ALA A 275 -14.50 12.87 11.70
N GLU A 276 -14.13 13.71 12.67
CA GLU A 276 -15.11 14.30 13.58
C GLU A 276 -15.84 15.45 12.90
N ALA A 277 -17.14 15.58 13.15
CA ALA A 277 -17.94 16.65 12.58
C ALA A 277 -17.40 18.03 13.04
N GLN A 278 -17.10 18.90 12.08
CA GLN A 278 -16.64 20.26 12.32
C GLN A 278 -17.65 21.32 11.87
N SER A 279 -17.50 22.53 12.41
CA SER A 279 -18.29 23.69 11.99
C SER A 279 -17.96 24.08 10.55
N SER A 280 -19.00 24.25 9.74
CA SER A 280 -18.89 24.69 8.34
C SER A 280 -18.30 26.10 8.21
N TRP A 281 -17.33 26.27 7.30
CA TRP A 281 -16.74 27.57 6.95
C TRP A 281 -17.59 28.33 5.93
N VAL A 282 -18.48 27.63 5.24
CA VAL A 282 -19.31 28.15 4.13
C VAL A 282 -20.76 28.36 4.53
N ARG A 283 -21.08 28.17 5.81
CA ARG A 283 -22.42 28.38 6.37
C ARG A 283 -22.67 29.87 6.58
N LEU A 284 -23.75 30.37 5.98
CA LEU A 284 -24.25 31.70 6.26
C LEU A 284 -24.81 31.77 7.68
N VAL A 285 -24.35 32.77 8.44
CA VAL A 285 -24.87 33.09 9.76
C VAL A 285 -25.95 34.16 9.61
N PRO A 286 -27.20 33.91 10.07
CA PRO A 286 -28.24 34.91 10.00
C PRO A 286 -27.90 36.12 10.88
N SER A 287 -28.19 37.32 10.38
CA SER A 287 -28.05 38.58 11.11
C SER A 287 -28.92 38.58 12.38
N GLN A 288 -28.45 39.23 13.45
CA GLN A 288 -29.20 39.34 14.71
C GLN A 288 -30.63 39.88 14.45
N GLY A 289 -31.64 39.17 14.95
CA GLY A 289 -33.07 39.47 14.75
C GLY A 289 -33.81 38.56 13.77
N LYS A 290 -33.11 37.70 13.00
CA LYS A 290 -33.73 36.67 12.14
C LYS A 290 -33.49 35.26 12.69
N ALA A 291 -34.18 34.91 13.77
CA ALA A 291 -33.96 33.67 14.52
C ALA A 291 -34.40 32.37 13.81
N GLN A 292 -35.11 32.44 12.68
CA GLN A 292 -35.64 31.28 11.94
C GLN A 292 -35.23 31.29 10.46
N ALA A 293 -33.96 31.54 10.16
CA ALA A 293 -33.44 31.33 8.81
C ALA A 293 -33.01 29.87 8.62
N LYS A 294 -33.41 29.25 7.51
CA LYS A 294 -32.88 27.94 7.11
C LYS A 294 -31.35 28.04 6.97
N PRO A 295 -30.58 27.05 7.42
CA PRO A 295 -29.14 27.05 7.21
C PRO A 295 -28.85 27.02 5.70
N LEU A 296 -28.12 28.01 5.22
CA LEU A 296 -27.69 28.12 3.83
C LEU A 296 -26.17 27.92 3.76
N LEU A 297 -25.72 27.07 2.85
CA LEU A 297 -24.30 26.89 2.54
C LEU A 297 -24.04 27.55 1.18
N ILE A 298 -23.04 28.45 1.09
CA ILE A 298 -22.58 28.99 -0.19
C ILE A 298 -21.29 28.28 -0.56
N ILE A 299 -21.38 27.38 -1.53
CA ILE A 299 -20.25 26.55 -1.95
C ILE A 299 -19.75 27.02 -3.31
N ASP A 300 -18.46 27.33 -3.36
CA ASP A 300 -17.70 27.57 -4.58
C ASP A 300 -16.54 26.56 -4.63
N GLN A 301 -16.46 25.77 -5.71
CA GLN A 301 -15.42 24.74 -5.87
C GLN A 301 -14.03 25.33 -6.05
N ASP A 302 -13.95 26.56 -6.53
CA ASP A 302 -12.70 27.26 -6.83
C ASP A 302 -12.34 28.28 -5.73
N ILE A 303 -12.97 28.18 -4.56
CA ILE A 303 -12.73 29.10 -3.44
C ILE A 303 -11.36 28.91 -2.78
N SER A 304 -10.76 27.73 -2.97
CA SER A 304 -9.47 27.35 -2.37
C SER A 304 -8.32 28.32 -2.72
N PRO A 305 -8.07 28.64 -4.01
CA PRO A 305 -7.13 29.69 -4.40
C PRO A 305 -7.42 31.06 -3.77
N ALA A 306 -8.69 31.48 -3.72
CA ALA A 306 -9.08 32.78 -3.18
C ALA A 306 -8.82 32.90 -1.68
N TRP A 307 -8.95 31.80 -0.93
CA TRP A 307 -8.71 31.75 0.51
C TRP A 307 -7.28 31.38 0.88
N GLY A 308 -6.43 31.03 -0.09
CA GLY A 308 -5.07 30.57 0.16
C GLY A 308 -5.03 29.30 1.02
N LYS A 309 -6.07 28.47 0.95
CA LYS A 309 -6.22 27.25 1.76
C LYS A 309 -6.42 26.04 0.84
N PRO A 310 -5.70 24.93 1.03
CA PRO A 310 -5.95 23.69 0.30
C PRO A 310 -7.40 23.21 0.48
N PRO A 311 -8.00 22.52 -0.52
CA PRO A 311 -9.39 22.05 -0.41
C PRO A 311 -9.66 21.16 0.81
N GLN A 312 -8.68 20.39 1.27
CA GLN A 312 -8.84 19.55 2.47
C GLN A 312 -8.89 20.32 3.80
N ASP A 313 -8.53 21.61 3.80
CA ASP A 313 -8.58 22.44 5.00
C ASP A 313 -9.89 23.23 5.11
N ILE A 314 -10.75 23.15 4.09
CA ILE A 314 -11.99 23.92 3.99
C ILE A 314 -13.17 23.02 4.35
N TRP A 315 -13.73 23.22 5.55
CA TRP A 315 -14.87 22.44 6.05
C TRP A 315 -16.19 22.92 5.46
N ILE A 316 -16.94 22.01 4.83
CA ILE A 316 -18.19 22.33 4.15
C ILE A 316 -19.39 22.01 5.01
N HIS A 317 -19.49 20.78 5.50
CA HIS A 317 -20.59 20.37 6.37
C HIS A 317 -20.20 19.11 7.14
N GLU A 318 -20.34 19.14 8.46
CA GLU A 318 -20.01 18.04 9.37
C GLU A 318 -18.60 17.48 9.10
N GLU A 319 -18.53 16.26 8.58
CA GLU A 319 -17.27 15.52 8.35
C GLU A 319 -16.69 15.77 6.96
N GLN A 320 -17.34 16.59 6.13
CA GLN A 320 -16.99 16.81 4.73
C GLN A 320 -16.14 18.07 4.54
N THR A 321 -15.08 17.91 3.76
CA THR A 321 -14.21 19.01 3.31
C THR A 321 -14.48 19.32 1.84
N LEU A 322 -13.98 20.44 1.34
CA LEU A 322 -14.09 20.78 -0.07
C LEU A 322 -13.44 19.70 -0.95
N ALA A 323 -12.39 19.02 -0.47
CA ALA A 323 -11.75 17.94 -1.19
C ALA A 323 -12.60 16.67 -1.36
N SER A 324 -13.54 16.41 -0.45
CA SER A 324 -14.44 15.25 -0.52
C SER A 324 -15.83 15.57 -1.09
N LEU A 325 -16.08 16.84 -1.43
CA LEU A 325 -17.38 17.28 -1.88
C LEU A 325 -17.71 16.79 -3.31
N GLN A 326 -18.85 16.11 -3.45
CA GLN A 326 -19.46 15.81 -4.75
C GLN A 326 -20.72 16.67 -4.92
N ILE A 327 -20.73 17.62 -5.88
CA ILE A 327 -21.87 18.54 -6.10
C ILE A 327 -23.19 17.81 -6.36
N GLN A 328 -23.14 16.61 -6.93
CA GLN A 328 -24.34 15.83 -7.20
C GLN A 328 -25.10 15.48 -5.91
N ASP A 329 -24.38 15.23 -4.81
CA ASP A 329 -24.98 14.95 -3.49
C ASP A 329 -25.74 16.16 -2.95
N LEU A 330 -25.22 17.37 -3.17
CA LEU A 330 -25.87 18.63 -2.80
C LEU A 330 -27.19 18.83 -3.56
N ARG A 331 -27.21 18.50 -4.85
CA ARG A 331 -28.40 18.64 -5.71
C ARG A 331 -29.50 17.65 -5.35
N ASN A 332 -29.10 16.48 -4.85
CA ASN A 332 -30.01 15.41 -4.45
C ASN A 332 -30.45 15.51 -2.98
N GLY A 333 -29.98 16.51 -2.23
CA GLY A 333 -30.34 16.71 -0.82
C GLY A 333 -29.71 15.68 0.13
N MET A 334 -28.65 14.96 -0.29
CA MET A 334 -28.02 13.89 0.48
C MET A 334 -26.93 14.39 1.44
N LEU A 335 -27.04 15.63 1.92
CA LEU A 335 -26.17 16.11 3.01
C LEU A 335 -26.62 15.60 4.38
N ASP A 336 -27.82 15.02 4.47
CA ASP A 336 -28.34 14.42 5.70
C ASP A 336 -27.84 12.97 5.80
N GLY A 337 -26.70 12.78 6.48
CA GLY A 337 -26.19 11.47 6.91
C GLY A 337 -26.42 11.25 8.39
#